data_AF-A0A7S2F4X9-F1
#
_entry.id   AF-A0A7S2F4X9-F1
#
_cell.length_a   1.000
_cell.length_b   1.000
_cell.length_c   1.000
_cell.angle_alpha   90.00
_cell.angle_beta   90.00
_cell.angle_gamma   90.00
#
_symmetry.space_group_name_H-M   'P 1'
#
loop_
_entity.id
_entity.type
_entity.pdbx_description
1 polymer ?
#
loop_
_entity_poly.entity_id
_entity_poly.type
_entity_poly.pdbx_seq_one_letter_code
_entity_poly.pdbx_strand_id
1 'polypeptide(L)'
;GIYDFDFNPFHEHIIATGSDDSTVKVWGIPEAGLTEMITEPLVDLHGHGKKVTLLRFHRTASNVLASVSADQTVKLWDIEQQSDLFSFNEHTALIQDIQWN
;
A
#
# COMPACT_ATOMS: atom_id res chain seq x y z
N GLY A 1 1.49 3.38 13.87
CA GLY A 1 2.84 2.84 13.56
C GLY A 1 2.81 2.23 12.18
N ILE A 2 3.93 2.20 11.47
CA ILE A 2 4.04 1.58 10.14
C ILE A 2 4.34 0.09 10.34
N TYR A 3 3.61 -0.80 9.65
CA TYR A 3 3.82 -2.24 9.72
C TYR A 3 4.58 -2.79 8.52
N ASP A 4 4.36 -2.23 7.33
CA ASP A 4 5.01 -2.69 6.11
C ASP A 4 5.24 -1.52 5.14
N PHE A 5 6.18 -1.70 4.22
CA PHE A 5 6.46 -0.78 3.13
C PHE A 5 6.94 -1.54 1.89
N ASP A 6 6.72 -0.97 0.71
CA ASP A 6 7.21 -1.55 -0.55
C ASP A 6 7.58 -0.47 -1.57
N PHE A 7 8.60 -0.73 -2.38
CA PHE A 7 9.02 0.17 -3.46
C PHE A 7 8.27 -0.14 -4.75
N ASN A 8 7.88 0.90 -5.48
CA ASN A 8 7.23 0.71 -6.78
C ASN A 8 8.26 0.16 -7.79
N PRO A 9 8.01 -1.00 -8.43
CA PRO A 9 8.96 -1.61 -9.35
C PRO A 9 9.11 -0.85 -10.68
N PHE A 10 8.24 0.11 -10.99
CA PHE A 10 8.28 0.94 -12.19
C PHE A 10 8.79 2.36 -11.93
N HIS A 11 8.85 2.79 -10.65
CA HIS A 11 9.23 4.14 -10.26
C HIS A 11 10.13 4.11 -9.03
N GLU A 12 11.45 4.30 -9.22
CA GLU A 12 12.49 4.18 -8.18
C GLU A 12 12.31 5.13 -6.99
N HIS A 13 11.52 6.19 -7.19
CA HIS A 13 11.27 7.25 -6.22
C HIS A 13 9.89 7.17 -5.56
N ILE A 14 9.17 6.05 -5.74
CA ILE A 14 7.84 5.85 -5.15
C ILE A 14 7.89 4.70 -4.14
N ILE A 15 7.38 4.97 -2.94
CA ILE A 15 7.26 3.99 -1.86
C ILE A 15 5.83 4.02 -1.29
N ALA A 16 5.28 2.85 -0.98
CA ALA A 16 4.01 2.73 -0.26
C ALA A 16 4.24 2.27 1.17
N THR A 17 3.40 2.70 2.10
CA THR A 17 3.47 2.33 3.52
C THR A 17 2.09 1.95 4.06
N GLY A 18 2.02 0.86 4.83
CA GLY A 18 0.82 0.37 5.49
C GLY A 18 0.87 0.71 6.98
N SER A 19 -0.19 1.35 7.48
CA SER A 19 -0.19 1.96 8.82
C SER A 19 -1.26 1.37 9.74
N ASP A 20 -1.04 1.54 11.04
CA ASP A 20 -1.98 1.26 12.12
C ASP A 20 -3.25 2.11 12.06
N ASP A 21 -3.19 3.26 11.40
CA ASP A 21 -4.34 4.15 11.15
C ASP A 21 -5.32 3.60 10.09
N SER A 22 -5.09 2.38 9.59
CA SER A 22 -5.91 1.70 8.57
C SER A 22 -5.82 2.31 7.16
N THR A 23 -4.82 3.17 6.91
CA THR A 23 -4.56 3.76 5.59
C THR A 23 -3.35 3.13 4.92
N VAL A 24 -3.35 3.21 3.59
CA VAL A 24 -2.16 3.00 2.76
C VAL A 24 -1.76 4.34 2.18
N LYS A 25 -0.53 4.76 2.44
CA LYS A 25 0.00 6.03 1.93
C LYS A 25 1.10 5.77 0.91
N VAL A 26 1.12 6.55 -0.17
CA VAL A 26 2.15 6.51 -1.20
C VAL A 26 2.94 7.81 -1.15
N TRP A 27 4.26 7.70 -1.17
CA TRP A 27 5.19 8.81 -0.97
C TRP A 27 6.13 8.92 -2.16
N GLY A 28 6.47 10.15 -2.49
CA GLY A 28 7.50 10.48 -3.47
C GLY A 28 8.79 10.87 -2.78
N ILE A 29 9.89 10.20 -3.12
CA ILE A 29 11.23 10.50 -2.64
C ILE A 29 11.89 11.43 -3.67
N PRO A 30 12.37 12.62 -3.30
CA PRO A 30 13.10 13.48 -4.23
C PRO A 30 14.33 12.75 -4.81
N GLU A 31 14.64 12.99 -6.09
CA GLU A 31 15.80 12.37 -6.77
C GLU A 31 17.13 12.66 -6.05
N ALA A 32 17.25 13.86 -5.45
CA ALA A 32 18.41 14.27 -4.66
C ALA A 32 18.50 13.59 -3.28
N GLY A 33 17.53 12.74 -2.93
CA GLY A 33 17.38 12.14 -1.60
C GLY A 33 16.59 13.01 -0.61
N LEU A 34 16.36 12.47 0.58
CA LEU A 34 15.63 13.15 1.65
C LEU A 34 16.52 14.19 2.33
N THR A 35 16.27 15.48 2.08
CA THR A 35 16.90 16.58 2.81
C THR A 35 16.04 17.07 3.99
N GLU A 36 14.74 16.81 3.92
CA GLU A 36 13.75 17.14 4.94
C GLU A 36 12.79 15.97 5.12
N MET A 37 12.00 16.02 6.20
CA MET A 37 10.97 15.02 6.46
C MET A 37 9.79 15.23 5.52
N ILE A 38 9.37 14.18 4.81
CA ILE A 38 8.13 14.19 4.04
C ILE A 38 6.97 13.97 5.00
N THR A 39 6.04 14.93 5.05
CA THR A 39 4.85 14.85 5.90
C THR A 39 3.56 14.64 5.11
N GLU A 40 3.55 15.05 3.84
CA GLU A 40 2.39 14.93 2.95
C GLU A 40 2.59 13.78 1.96
N PRO A 41 1.71 12.77 1.94
CA PRO A 41 1.75 11.71 0.95
C PRO A 41 1.27 12.22 -0.42
N LEU A 42 1.74 11.58 -1.48
CA LEU A 42 1.24 11.80 -2.84
C LEU A 42 -0.18 11.23 -3.02
N VAL A 43 -0.44 10.08 -2.39
CA VAL A 43 -1.72 9.38 -2.43
C VAL A 43 -2.05 8.87 -1.03
N ASP A 44 -3.31 9.01 -0.64
CA ASP A 44 -3.83 8.51 0.63
C ASP A 44 -5.04 7.61 0.37
N LEU A 45 -4.86 6.31 0.53
CA LEU A 45 -5.86 5.29 0.21
C LEU A 45 -6.60 4.87 1.48
N HIS A 46 -7.90 5.11 1.46
CA HIS A 46 -8.83 4.81 2.55
C HIS A 46 -9.73 3.65 2.18
N GLY A 47 -10.06 2.80 3.15
CA GLY A 47 -11.07 1.75 2.95
C GLY A 47 -10.88 0.49 3.79
N HIS A 48 -9.70 0.28 4.38
CA HIS A 48 -9.54 -0.76 5.40
C HIS A 48 -10.19 -0.35 6.72
N GLY A 49 -10.79 -1.32 7.40
CA GLY A 49 -11.45 -1.10 8.70
C GLY A 49 -10.51 -1.29 9.90
N LYS A 50 -9.30 -1.81 9.68
CA LYS A 50 -8.25 -1.99 10.68
C LYS A 50 -6.88 -1.77 10.04
N LYS A 51 -5.84 -1.76 10.89
CA LYS A 51 -4.43 -1.65 10.51
C LYS A 51 -4.07 -2.45 9.26
N VAL A 52 -3.34 -1.82 8.36
CA VAL A 52 -2.74 -2.47 7.19
C VAL A 52 -1.47 -3.15 7.62
N THR A 53 -1.39 -4.46 7.41
CA THR A 53 -0.29 -5.29 7.91
C THR A 53 0.71 -5.68 6.86
N LEU A 54 0.32 -5.70 5.57
CA LEU A 54 1.19 -6.05 4.46
C LEU A 54 0.87 -5.22 3.20
N LEU A 55 1.88 -4.98 2.38
CA LEU A 55 1.79 -4.30 1.09
C LEU A 55 2.65 -4.98 0.02
N ARG A 56 2.15 -5.14 -1.20
CA ARG A 56 2.95 -5.61 -2.34
C ARG A 56 2.56 -4.87 -3.61
N PHE A 57 3.50 -4.12 -4.18
CA PHE A 57 3.34 -3.61 -5.54
C PHE A 57 3.30 -4.76 -6.54
N HIS A 58 2.42 -4.63 -7.52
CA HIS A 58 2.36 -5.56 -8.62
C HIS A 58 3.62 -5.43 -9.48
N ARG A 59 4.19 -6.58 -9.89
CA ARG A 59 5.48 -6.62 -10.59
C ARG A 59 5.43 -6.33 -12.09
N THR A 60 4.29 -6.63 -12.75
CA THR A 60 4.10 -6.41 -14.19
C THR A 60 3.03 -5.38 -14.57
N ALA A 61 2.00 -5.15 -13.76
CA ALA A 61 1.04 -4.07 -13.93
C ALA A 61 1.49 -2.81 -13.19
N SER A 62 1.67 -1.70 -13.90
CA SER A 62 1.97 -0.40 -13.30
C SER A 62 0.82 0.06 -12.42
N ASN A 63 1.15 0.82 -11.36
CA ASN A 63 0.19 1.47 -10.46
C ASN A 63 -0.74 0.55 -9.65
N VAL A 64 -0.57 -0.77 -9.76
CA VAL A 64 -1.36 -1.73 -8.97
C VAL A 64 -0.64 -2.06 -7.66
N LEU A 65 -1.33 -1.87 -6.54
CA LEU A 65 -0.85 -2.19 -5.20
C LEU A 65 -1.83 -3.14 -4.50
N ALA A 66 -1.32 -4.22 -3.92
CA ALA A 66 -2.10 -5.05 -2.99
C ALA A 66 -1.83 -4.64 -1.55
N SER A 67 -2.88 -4.60 -0.73
CA SER A 67 -2.78 -4.43 0.71
C SER A 67 -3.58 -5.47 1.46
N VAL A 68 -3.09 -5.84 2.63
CA VAL A 68 -3.74 -6.77 3.55
C VAL A 68 -3.95 -6.07 4.88
N SER A 69 -5.12 -6.26 5.48
CA SER A 69 -5.44 -5.68 6.78
C SER A 69 -5.81 -6.74 7.81
N ALA A 70 -5.64 -6.36 9.08
CA ALA A 70 -6.15 -7.11 10.22
C ALA A 70 -7.68 -7.21 10.26
N ASP A 71 -8.39 -6.50 9.38
CA ASP A 71 -9.83 -6.69 9.13
C ASP A 71 -10.15 -7.95 8.30
N GLN A 72 -9.12 -8.75 7.96
CA GLN A 72 -9.20 -9.99 7.19
C GLN A 72 -9.53 -9.78 5.71
N THR A 73 -9.41 -8.55 5.23
CA THR A 73 -9.59 -8.21 3.83
C THR A 73 -8.26 -8.01 3.10
N VAL A 74 -8.30 -8.31 1.80
CA VAL A 74 -7.27 -7.92 0.83
C VAL A 74 -7.89 -6.88 -0.09
N LYS A 75 -7.20 -5.76 -0.32
CA LYS A 75 -7.61 -4.76 -1.30
C LYS A 75 -6.56 -4.64 -2.39
N LEU A 76 -7.04 -4.46 -3.62
CA LEU A 76 -6.22 -4.04 -4.76
C LEU A 76 -6.55 -2.59 -5.07
N TRP A 77 -5.52 -1.79 -5.26
CA TRP A 77 -5.62 -0.37 -5.51
C TRP A 77 -5.02 -0.02 -6.86
N ASP A 78 -5.62 0.96 -7.51
CA ASP A 78 -4.97 1.76 -8.54
C ASP A 78 -4.50 3.06 -7.88
N ILE A 79 -3.18 3.22 -7.74
CA ILE A 79 -2.61 4.41 -7.08
C ILE A 79 -2.76 5.68 -7.90
N GLU A 80 -2.90 5.58 -9.22
CA GLU A 80 -3.05 6.74 -10.11
C GLU A 80 -4.48 7.27 -10.05
N GLN A 81 -5.46 6.35 -10.04
CA GLN A 81 -6.88 6.68 -9.89
C GLN A 81 -7.29 6.92 -8.43
N GLN A 82 -6.40 6.62 -7.47
CA GLN A 82 -6.64 6.71 -6.03
C GLN A 82 -7.90 5.96 -5.59
N SER A 83 -8.13 4.78 -6.16
CA SER A 83 -9.36 4.02 -5.98
C SER A 83 -9.09 2.54 -5.72
N ASP A 84 -10.03 1.87 -5.06
CA ASP A 84 -10.01 0.42 -4.94
C ASP A 84 -10.52 -0.23 -6.23
N LEU A 85 -9.73 -1.16 -6.77
CA LEU A 85 -10.09 -1.98 -7.90
C LEU A 85 -10.92 -3.19 -7.46
N PHE A 86 -10.51 -3.82 -6.36
CA PHE A 86 -11.14 -5.02 -5.81
C PHE A 86 -10.95 -5.10 -4.30
N SER A 87 -11.92 -5.74 -3.65
CA SER A 87 -11.87 -6.06 -2.23
C SER A 87 -12.25 -7.53 -2.05
N PHE A 88 -11.37 -8.30 -1.43
CA PHE A 88 -11.59 -9.71 -1.09
C PHE A 88 -11.77 -9.84 0.42
N ASN A 89 -12.83 -10.49 0.85
CA ASN A 89 -13.23 -10.62 2.26
C ASN A 89 -13.63 -12.07 2.61
N GLU A 90 -13.11 -13.04 1.87
CA GLU A 90 -13.43 -14.46 2.04
C GLU A 90 -12.62 -15.13 3.16
N HIS A 91 -11.54 -14.49 3.62
CA HIS A 91 -10.74 -15.01 4.73
C HIS A 91 -11.42 -14.75 6.07
N THR A 92 -11.50 -15.77 6.91
CA THR A 92 -12.11 -15.72 8.26
C THR A 92 -11.07 -15.63 9.39
N ALA A 93 -9.80 -15.58 9.01
CA ALA A 93 -8.65 -15.53 9.91
C ALA A 93 -7.60 -14.54 9.40
N LEU A 94 -6.58 -14.28 10.23
CA LEU A 94 -5.50 -13.36 9.88
C LEU A 94 -4.69 -13.89 8.70
N ILE A 95 -4.61 -13.07 7.66
CA ILE A 95 -3.77 -13.30 6.49
C ILE A 95 -2.31 -13.05 6.89
N GLN A 96 -1.45 -14.02 6.61
CA GLN A 96 -0.05 -14.00 7.08
C GLN A 96 0.93 -13.49 6.04
N ASP A 97 0.66 -13.70 4.75
CA ASP A 97 1.49 -13.19 3.66
C ASP A 97 0.63 -12.99 2.40
N ILE A 98 1.15 -12.18 1.48
CA ILE A 98 0.63 -12.00 0.13
C ILE A 98 1.82 -11.89 -0.83
N GLN A 99 1.70 -12.53 -1.99
CA GLN A 99 2.72 -12.48 -3.04
C GLN A 99 2.05 -12.46 -4.41
N TRP A 100 2.67 -11.74 -5.34
CA TRP A 100 2.40 -11.87 -6.77
C TRP A 100 3.18 -13.08 -7.32
N ASN A 101 2.70 -13.64 -8.43
CA ASN A 101 3.35 -14.79 -9.08
C ASN A 101 4.57 -14.41 -9.94
#